data_AF-A0A7J7ID21-F1
#
_entry.id   AF-A0A7J7ID21-F1
#
_cell.length_a   1.000
_cell.length_b   1.000
_cell.length_c   1.000
_cell.angle_alpha   90.00
_cell.angle_beta   90.00
_cell.angle_gamma   90.00
#
_symmetry.space_group_name_H-M   'P 1'
#
loop_
_entity.id
_entity.type
_entity.pdbx_description
1 polymer ?
#
loop_
_entity_poly.entity_id
_entity_poly.type
_entity_poly.pdbx_seq_one_letter_code
_entity_poly.pdbx_strand_id
1 'polypeptide(L)'
;MPEPHLVVGPAATALRPGLGTLAIFLPSVEQVWRLQNALALSNAFYGIQVWSNISRTWLSEIPAAANGNSSTTLIVRSRVSSRCHPNGAHTGYIVVARRQASLEASETRLSVPIISWNKRIRQEARRR
;
A
#
# COMPACT_ATOMS: atom_id res chain seq x y z
N MET A 1 1.73 4.45 16.73
CA MET A 1 2.58 5.63 16.98
C MET A 1 1.74 6.87 16.73
N PRO A 2 1.62 7.79 17.70
CA PRO A 2 0.70 8.93 17.60
C PRO A 2 1.12 9.94 16.51
N GLU A 3 2.41 10.24 16.38
CA GLU A 3 2.95 11.18 15.38
C GLU A 3 3.80 10.46 14.33
N PRO A 4 3.18 9.94 13.26
CA PRO A 4 3.87 9.09 12.31
C PRO A 4 4.88 9.82 11.43
N HIS A 5 4.66 11.11 11.16
CA HIS A 5 5.50 11.91 10.27
C HIS A 5 6.93 12.09 10.79
N LEU A 6 7.16 12.02 12.10
CA LEU A 6 8.48 12.22 12.72
C LEU A 6 9.47 11.09 12.42
N VAL A 7 8.99 9.92 11.99
CA VAL A 7 9.86 8.78 11.68
C VAL A 7 10.56 8.88 10.33
N VAL A 8 10.09 9.77 9.44
CA VAL A 8 10.57 9.84 8.05
C VAL A 8 12.06 10.14 8.00
N GLY A 9 12.53 11.12 8.77
CA GLY A 9 13.95 11.48 8.85
C GLY A 9 14.82 10.34 9.38
N PRO A 10 14.57 9.83 10.61
CA PRO A 10 15.31 8.70 11.17
C PRO A 10 15.30 7.46 10.27
N ALA A 11 14.15 7.14 9.65
CA ALA A 11 14.04 6.03 8.71
C ALA A 11 14.89 6.26 7.45
N ALA A 12 14.96 7.50 6.93
CA ALA A 12 15.78 7.82 5.77
C ALA A 12 17.27 7.61 6.04
N THR A 13 17.72 7.85 7.27
CA THR A 13 19.10 7.62 7.72
C THR A 13 19.38 6.14 7.98
N ALA A 14 18.45 5.42 8.61
CA ALA A 14 18.65 4.03 8.99
C ALA A 14 18.50 3.04 7.83
N LEU A 15 17.67 3.35 6.83
CA LEU A 15 17.39 2.47 5.71
C LEU A 15 18.42 2.60 4.59
N ARG A 16 18.88 1.45 4.08
CA ARG A 16 19.80 1.40 2.93
C ARG A 16 19.19 2.08 1.69
N PRO A 17 19.87 3.05 1.05
CA PRO A 17 19.37 3.66 -0.19
C PRO A 17 19.10 2.64 -1.31
N GLY A 18 17.98 2.78 -2.01
CA GLY A 18 17.59 1.95 -3.17
C GLY A 18 17.03 0.56 -2.84
N LEU A 19 17.25 0.06 -1.62
CA LEU A 19 16.82 -1.29 -1.20
C LEU A 19 15.94 -1.27 0.06
N GLY A 20 16.13 -0.26 0.92
CA GLY A 20 15.39 -0.13 2.16
C GLY A 20 13.91 0.12 1.92
N THR A 21 13.08 -0.45 2.77
CA THR A 21 11.62 -0.25 2.74
C THR A 21 11.15 0.16 4.12
N LEU A 22 10.37 1.22 4.17
CA LEU A 22 9.63 1.64 5.35
C LEU A 22 8.23 1.02 5.28
N ALA A 23 7.79 0.36 6.36
CA ALA A 23 6.43 -0.13 6.52
C ALA A 23 5.91 0.26 7.90
N ILE A 24 4.78 0.96 7.95
CA ILE A 24 4.21 1.49 9.19
C ILE A 24 2.73 1.19 9.25
N PHE A 25 2.29 0.66 10.38
CA PHE A 25 0.88 0.48 10.69
C PHE A 25 0.31 1.72 11.40
N LEU A 26 -0.85 2.19 10.93
CA LEU A 26 -1.53 3.38 11.41
C LEU A 26 -3.04 3.11 11.60
N PRO A 27 -3.61 3.32 12.80
CA PRO A 27 -5.02 3.06 13.05
C PRO A 27 -5.98 4.10 12.42
N SER A 28 -5.52 5.30 12.04
CA SER A 28 -6.40 6.36 11.53
C SER A 28 -5.98 6.91 10.17
N VAL A 29 -6.97 7.36 9.39
CA VAL A 29 -6.77 8.03 8.10
C VAL A 29 -5.98 9.33 8.26
N GLU A 30 -6.20 10.08 9.34
CA GLU A 30 -5.47 11.32 9.59
C GLU A 30 -3.97 11.07 9.76
N GLN A 31 -3.60 10.00 10.46
CA GLN A 31 -2.21 9.59 10.61
C GLN A 31 -1.60 9.19 9.27
N VAL A 32 -2.35 8.48 8.43
CA VAL A 32 -1.91 8.13 7.07
C VAL A 32 -1.61 9.40 6.27
N TRP A 33 -2.52 10.37 6.30
CA TRP A 33 -2.36 11.63 5.56
C TRP A 33 -1.13 12.42 6.02
N ARG A 34 -0.94 12.56 7.34
CA ARG A 34 0.25 13.22 7.91
C ARG A 34 1.55 12.54 7.47
N LEU A 35 1.60 11.20 7.49
CA LEU A 35 2.77 10.45 7.06
C LEU A 35 3.02 10.56 5.55
N GLN A 36 1.98 10.42 4.73
CA GLN A 36 2.12 10.53 3.27
C GLN A 36 2.66 11.90 2.86
N ASN A 37 2.15 12.98 3.46
CA ASN A 37 2.65 14.33 3.19
C ASN A 37 4.13 14.46 3.57
N ALA A 38 4.53 13.96 4.74
CA ALA A 38 5.93 14.00 5.16
C ALA A 38 6.84 13.16 4.24
N LEU A 39 6.39 11.98 3.80
CA LEU A 39 7.12 11.15 2.84
C LEU A 39 7.28 11.86 1.49
N ALA A 40 6.21 12.47 0.97
CA ALA A 40 6.23 13.20 -0.30
C ALA A 40 7.16 14.42 -0.26
N LEU A 41 7.22 15.15 0.86
CA LEU A 41 8.10 16.30 1.02
C LEU A 41 9.57 15.92 1.26
N SER A 42 9.84 14.70 1.73
CA SER A 42 11.19 14.29 2.12
C SER A 42 12.16 14.08 0.96
N ASN A 43 11.68 13.85 -0.27
CA ASN A 43 12.47 13.39 -1.43
C ASN A 43 13.39 12.18 -1.15
N ALA A 44 13.23 11.51 0.00
CA ALA A 44 14.05 10.37 0.42
C ALA A 44 13.36 9.05 0.10
N PHE A 45 12.06 9.08 -0.20
CA PHE A 45 11.22 7.92 -0.42
C PHE A 45 10.43 8.03 -1.71
N TYR A 46 10.15 6.89 -2.33
CA TYR A 46 9.34 6.76 -3.54
C TYR A 46 8.44 5.53 -3.46
N GLY A 47 7.50 5.43 -4.40
CA GLY A 47 6.58 4.28 -4.47
C GLY A 47 5.72 4.13 -3.23
N ILE A 48 5.19 5.25 -2.71
CA ILE A 48 4.34 5.27 -1.51
C ILE A 48 3.03 4.55 -1.81
N GLN A 49 2.69 3.56 -1.00
CA GLN A 49 1.47 2.76 -1.10
C GLN A 49 0.77 2.71 0.25
N VAL A 50 -0.56 2.71 0.21
CA VAL A 50 -1.41 2.56 1.41
C VAL A 50 -2.30 1.35 1.21
N TRP A 51 -2.24 0.44 2.16
CA TRP A 51 -3.00 -0.79 2.16
C TRP A 51 -3.91 -0.84 3.39
N SER A 52 -5.08 -1.46 3.23
CA SER A 52 -5.93 -1.86 4.35
C SER A 52 -6.40 -3.28 4.06
N ASN A 53 -6.43 -4.13 5.08
CA ASN A 53 -6.92 -5.50 4.94
C ASN A 53 -8.23 -5.66 5.73
N ILE A 54 -9.22 -6.29 5.10
CA ILE A 54 -10.44 -6.72 5.77
C ILE A 54 -10.48 -8.24 5.69
N SER A 55 -10.10 -8.89 6.79
CA SER A 55 -10.13 -10.34 6.91
C SER A 55 -11.54 -10.82 7.26
N ARG A 56 -11.96 -11.95 6.69
CA ARG A 56 -13.27 -12.57 6.93
C ARG A 56 -13.11 -14.05 7.20
N THR A 57 -13.69 -14.50 8.30
CA THR A 57 -13.72 -15.93 8.67
C THR A 57 -15.04 -16.55 8.24
N TRP A 58 -14.96 -17.70 7.57
CA TRP A 58 -16.10 -18.49 7.12
C TRP A 58 -16.14 -19.80 7.89
N LEU A 59 -17.33 -20.16 8.37
CA LEU A 59 -17.63 -21.44 8.96
C LEU A 59 -18.17 -22.33 7.86
N SER A 60 -17.65 -23.55 7.76
CA SER A 60 -18.05 -24.50 6.72
C SER A 60 -18.56 -25.76 7.39
N GLU A 61 -19.85 -26.04 7.24
CA GLU A 61 -20.56 -27.08 7.98
C GLU A 61 -21.31 -28.00 7.04
N ILE A 62 -21.47 -29.26 7.44
CA ILE A 62 -22.39 -30.18 6.77
C ILE A 62 -23.69 -30.12 7.58
N PRO A 63 -24.80 -29.62 7.01
CA PRO A 63 -26.04 -29.49 7.75
C PRO A 63 -26.49 -30.87 8.27
N ALA A 64 -26.92 -30.90 9.54
CA ALA A 64 -27.49 -32.09 10.14
C ALA A 64 -28.76 -32.49 9.37
N ALA A 65 -28.99 -33.80 9.19
CA ALA A 65 -30.27 -34.23 8.62
C ALA A 65 -31.40 -33.81 9.56
N ALA A 66 -32.47 -33.30 8.98
CA ALA A 66 -33.72 -33.16 9.71
C ALA A 66 -34.12 -34.55 10.22
N ASN A 67 -34.15 -34.73 11.55
CA ASN A 67 -34.65 -35.94 12.18
C ASN A 67 -36.17 -35.99 11.94
N GLY A 68 -36.56 -36.55 10.81
CA GLY A 68 -37.94 -36.60 10.35
C GLY A 68 -38.12 -37.62 9.23
N ASN A 69 -38.34 -38.86 9.66
CA ASN A 69 -38.94 -39.99 8.94
C ASN A 69 -38.15 -40.64 7.80
N SER A 70 -37.99 -41.95 8.00
CA SER A 70 -37.52 -42.98 7.08
C SER A 70 -38.16 -42.87 5.70
N SER A 71 -37.46 -42.26 4.75
CA SER A 71 -37.65 -42.52 3.34
C SER A 71 -36.29 -42.49 2.67
N THR A 72 -35.98 -43.56 1.94
CA THR A 72 -34.67 -43.90 1.35
C THR A 72 -34.33 -43.00 0.17
N THR A 73 -34.34 -41.69 0.36
CA THR A 73 -33.83 -40.73 -0.60
C THR A 73 -32.35 -40.50 -0.29
N LEU A 74 -31.46 -40.71 -1.27
CA LEU A 74 -30.06 -40.33 -1.16
C LEU A 74 -29.96 -38.81 -0.96
N ILE A 75 -29.93 -38.36 0.29
CA ILE A 75 -29.73 -36.95 0.59
C ILE A 75 -28.25 -36.64 0.33
N VAL A 76 -27.96 -36.02 -0.81
CA VAL A 76 -26.66 -35.40 -1.06
C VAL A 76 -26.54 -34.19 -0.12
N ARG A 77 -25.85 -34.38 1.00
CA ARG A 77 -25.57 -33.29 1.94
C ARG A 77 -24.44 -32.44 1.38
N SER A 78 -24.79 -31.32 0.75
CA SER A 78 -23.80 -30.34 0.32
C SER A 78 -23.28 -29.56 1.53
N ARG A 79 -21.98 -29.27 1.54
CA ARG A 79 -21.36 -28.41 2.55
C ARG A 79 -21.87 -26.99 2.37
N VAL A 80 -22.34 -26.38 3.46
CA VAL A 80 -22.81 -25.00 3.49
C VAL A 80 -21.76 -24.14 4.19
N SER A 81 -21.43 -22.99 3.61
CA SER A 81 -20.51 -22.04 4.22
C SER A 81 -21.27 -20.79 4.66
N SER A 82 -21.14 -20.44 5.93
CA SER A 82 -21.75 -19.25 6.54
C SER A 82 -20.66 -18.34 7.10
N ARG A 83 -20.95 -17.04 7.23
CA ARG A 83 -19.98 -16.08 7.78
C ARG A 83 -20.03 -16.16 9.31
N CYS A 84 -18.88 -16.34 9.97
CA CYS A 84 -18.85 -16.49 11.42
C CYS A 84 -19.31 -15.23 12.16
N HIS A 85 -19.02 -14.04 11.62
CA HIS A 85 -19.33 -12.76 12.25
C HIS A 85 -19.77 -11.71 11.22
N PRO A 86 -20.78 -10.89 11.52
CA PRO A 86 -21.10 -9.72 10.71
C PRO A 86 -20.00 -8.66 10.91
N ASN A 87 -19.27 -8.39 9.82
CA ASN A 87 -18.29 -7.32 9.64
C ASN A 87 -16.90 -7.61 10.24
N GLY A 88 -15.91 -7.78 9.35
CA GLY A 88 -14.51 -7.63 9.76
C GLY A 88 -14.28 -6.17 10.14
N ALA A 89 -13.95 -5.92 11.40
CA ALA A 89 -13.62 -4.57 11.87
C ALA A 89 -12.37 -4.07 11.14
N HIS A 90 -12.38 -2.80 10.73
CA HIS A 90 -11.18 -2.16 10.20
C HIS A 90 -10.12 -2.11 11.30
N THR A 91 -9.00 -2.79 11.09
CA THR A 91 -7.91 -2.84 12.06
C THR A 91 -7.00 -1.62 11.93
N GLY A 92 -6.74 -1.17 10.71
CA GLY A 92 -5.94 0.01 10.41
C GLY A 92 -5.38 -0.04 8.99
N TYR A 93 -4.47 0.88 8.72
CA TYR A 93 -3.78 1.05 7.45
C TYR A 93 -2.31 0.67 7.57
N ILE A 94 -1.73 0.18 6.48
CA ILE A 94 -0.29 -0.05 6.35
C ILE A 94 0.21 0.89 5.26
N VAL A 95 1.11 1.79 5.63
CA VAL A 95 1.80 2.67 4.68
C VAL A 95 3.17 2.07 4.38
N VAL A 96 3.45 1.84 3.10
CA VAL A 96 4.73 1.30 2.62
C VAL A 96 5.38 2.32 1.69
N ALA A 97 6.68 2.56 1.87
CA ALA A 97 7.45 3.42 0.99
C ALA A 97 8.88 2.88 0.83
N ARG A 98 9.46 3.02 -0.37
CA ARG A 98 10.82 2.56 -0.66
C ARG A 98 11.81 3.69 -0.50
N ARG A 99 12.97 3.43 0.10
CA ARG A 99 14.06 4.39 0.24
C ARG A 99 14.68 4.63 -1.12
N GLN A 100 14.65 5.88 -1.57
CA GLN A 100 15.27 6.30 -2.82
C GLN A 100 16.78 6.04 -2.79
N ALA A 101 17.35 5.58 -3.91
CA ALA A 101 18.79 5.52 -4.05
C ALA A 101 19.36 6.93 -4.00
N SER A 102 20.42 7.15 -3.22
CA SER A 102 21.09 8.44 -3.18
C SER A 102 21.72 8.70 -4.55
N LEU A 103 21.31 9.79 -5.21
CA LEU A 103 22.01 10.36 -6.36
C LEU A 103 23.12 11.28 -5.83
N GLU A 104 24.04 10.78 -5.01
CA GLU A 104 25.18 11.61 -4.61
C GLU A 104 26.33 11.49 -5.63
N ALA A 105 26.64 12.65 -6.23
CA ALA A 105 27.88 13.03 -6.91
C ALA A 105 28.15 12.56 -8.36
N SER A 106 27.15 12.14 -9.15
CA SER A 106 27.35 11.96 -10.61
C SER A 106 26.46 12.86 -11.50
N GLU A 107 25.51 13.59 -10.92
CA GLU A 107 24.49 14.35 -11.68
C GLU A 107 24.80 15.84 -11.90
N THR A 108 26.06 16.25 -11.75
CA THR A 108 26.53 17.50 -12.40
C THR A 108 26.78 17.31 -13.90
N ARG A 109 26.63 16.08 -14.46
CA ARG A 109 26.94 15.80 -15.88
C ARG A 109 25.76 15.44 -16.78
N LEU A 110 24.55 15.21 -16.26
CA LEU A 110 23.43 14.72 -17.10
C LEU A 110 22.22 15.66 -17.21
N SER A 111 22.21 16.81 -16.53
CA SER A 111 21.11 17.79 -16.60
C SER A 111 21.22 18.81 -17.75
N VAL A 112 22.25 18.72 -18.61
CA VAL A 112 22.52 19.72 -19.67
C VAL A 112 21.89 19.42 -21.06
N PRO A 113 21.60 18.18 -21.51
CA PRO A 113 21.03 18.00 -22.85
C PRO A 113 19.49 18.12 -22.93
N ILE A 114 18.75 17.82 -21.85
CA ILE A 114 17.29 17.74 -21.93
C ILE A 114 16.64 19.14 -21.91
N ILE A 115 17.21 20.09 -21.18
CA ILE A 115 16.71 21.48 -21.16
C ILE A 115 17.06 22.21 -22.46
N SER A 116 18.22 21.94 -23.06
CA SER A 116 18.62 22.55 -24.33
C SER A 116 17.82 22.01 -25.52
N TRP A 117 17.45 20.71 -25.51
CA TRP A 117 16.59 20.10 -26.52
C TRP A 117 15.18 20.73 -26.55
N ASN A 118 14.56 20.92 -25.39
CA ASN A 118 13.23 21.54 -25.30
C ASN A 118 13.21 23.03 -25.67
N LYS A 119 14.32 23.75 -25.45
CA LYS A 119 14.44 25.14 -25.92
C LYS A 119 14.56 25.22 -27.45
N ARG A 120 15.29 24.28 -28.08
CA ARG A 120 15.48 24.24 -29.53
C ARG A 120 14.17 23.95 -30.27
N ILE A 121 13.41 22.96 -29.80
CA ILE A 121 12.08 22.63 -30.37
C ILE A 121 11.12 23.83 -30.26
N ARG A 122 11.13 24.55 -29.13
CA ARG A 122 10.28 25.75 -28.95
C ARG A 122 10.70 26.93 -29.83
N GLN A 123 11.98 27.04 -30.18
CA GLN A 123 12.45 28.10 -31.08
C GLN A 123 12.14 27.77 -32.54
N GLU A 124 12.23 26.51 -32.95
CA GLU A 124 11.86 26.07 -34.31
C GLU A 124 10.35 26.17 -34.55
N ALA A 125 9.53 25.86 -33.54
CA ALA A 125 8.07 26.01 -33.62
C ALA A 125 7.58 27.48 -33.68
N ARG A 126 8.43 28.46 -33.34
CA ARG A 126 8.12 29.90 -33.40
C ARG A 126 8.59 30.58 -34.69
N ARG A 127 9.32 29.86 -35.55
CA ARG A 127 9.86 30.37 -36.82
C ARG A 127 9.13 29.84 -38.06
N ARG A 128 8.06 29.05 -37.85
CA ARG A 128 7.07 28.68 -38.86
C ARG A 128 5.78 29.40 -38.54
#